data_AF-A0A7Z2KSN0-F1
#
_entry.id   AF-A0A7Z2KSN0-F1
#
_cell.length_a   1.000
_cell.length_b   1.000
_cell.length_c   1.000
_cell.angle_alpha   90.00
_cell.angle_beta   90.00
_cell.angle_gamma   90.00
#
_symmetry.space_group_name_H-M   'P 1'
#
loop_
_entity.id
_entity.type
_entity.pdbx_description
1 polymer ?
#
loop_
_entity_poly.entity_id
_entity_poly.type
_entity_poly.pdbx_seq_one_letter_code
_entity_poly.pdbx_strand_id
1 'polypeptide(L)'
;MDTLTPALDSSSLPPLSIIESRPDGLLDPEAARYNLTVKIDFDWQAGDSLTITWAGTPGPGSYTSPRIPIGGFSRPFQTHIDNLLVVFNFERTVIVTYTVYRGSEPPVTSQPLPLYITRINQLNLPRPFIRQADNDGQGSELNVSSLSEFTLRINAWLLGRRGNPFWLKLKGTNADGSDFEATYWQAPDNVVDDEFNRFGFFEQNFPAAPLQRLQNRSVLSLSFMAGLQGSQDPLLSQPFAHRNYIVLTGAPSGPRISSVTDPDGGEILNGADTRYSTVTLSGSASDTVAVFDGATRLDTADVVDGNWQYVATDLTPGSHEFTVRLADGSGSVSNPWRINVLMQSSVLTIVEAPGNINLDPLRAITTLTALLYLDLQPTDMVSVTVTAADGTLPAGSHTTTPVEAGTTRPIRIPLPPRLVAFSIGKIMQVSFTYTRGASAQVTSEPLRLNVLPISRDRLLAPVITQANGTDILDLKDVQSGGRMLFGLWPHISVNQPVWLRFEGQSDLGQHDLQMWIGTSHAVHRSWITNSAYSPSVSANYLRLLIDGSRLFIYFSVNLDKVANPDTATVFQTREYTIRAVP
;
A
#
# COMPACT_ATOMS: atom_id res chain seq x y z
N MET A 1 45.25 -29.75 -29.44
CA MET A 1 44.40 -28.98 -30.38
C MET A 1 44.16 -27.65 -29.72
N ASP A 2 44.84 -26.60 -30.19
CA ASP A 2 44.49 -25.23 -29.82
C ASP A 2 43.06 -24.98 -30.28
N THR A 3 42.13 -24.91 -29.34
CA THR A 3 40.78 -24.43 -29.62
C THR A 3 40.91 -22.98 -30.02
N LEU A 4 40.70 -22.68 -31.32
CA LEU A 4 40.64 -21.32 -31.85
C LEU A 4 39.69 -20.49 -30.98
N THR A 5 40.25 -19.56 -30.21
CA THR A 5 39.47 -18.60 -29.44
C THR A 5 38.73 -17.71 -30.44
N PRO A 6 37.38 -17.69 -30.44
CA PRO A 6 36.63 -16.85 -31.37
C PRO A 6 37.01 -15.38 -31.14
N ALA A 7 37.47 -14.70 -32.20
CA ALA A 7 37.74 -13.27 -32.19
C ALA A 7 36.45 -12.53 -31.84
N LEU A 8 36.55 -11.56 -30.93
CA LEU A 8 35.47 -10.62 -30.65
C LEU A 8 35.43 -9.54 -31.73
N ASP A 9 34.25 -9.06 -32.05
CA ASP A 9 34.04 -7.86 -32.86
C ASP A 9 33.15 -6.86 -32.11
N SER A 10 33.16 -5.59 -32.48
CA SER A 10 32.34 -4.60 -31.77
C SER A 10 30.83 -4.82 -31.96
N SER A 11 30.41 -5.51 -33.03
CA SER A 11 29.01 -5.87 -33.28
C SER A 11 28.48 -6.95 -32.32
N SER A 12 29.35 -7.81 -31.80
CA SER A 12 29.04 -8.86 -30.83
C SER A 12 29.07 -8.38 -29.37
N LEU A 13 29.44 -7.11 -29.14
CA LEU A 13 29.46 -6.47 -27.83
C LEU A 13 28.35 -5.40 -27.74
N PRO A 14 27.16 -5.73 -27.17
CA PRO A 14 26.07 -4.78 -27.02
C PRO A 14 26.47 -3.61 -26.11
N PRO A 15 25.76 -2.47 -26.15
CA PRO A 15 25.98 -1.42 -25.17
C PRO A 15 25.71 -1.94 -23.76
N LEU A 16 26.49 -1.46 -22.79
CA LEU A 16 26.17 -1.68 -21.38
C LEU A 16 24.88 -0.93 -21.01
N SER A 17 24.34 -1.24 -19.84
CA SER A 17 23.22 -0.49 -19.26
C SER A 17 23.61 0.11 -17.91
N ILE A 18 23.09 1.31 -17.63
CA ILE A 18 23.12 1.92 -16.29
C ILE A 18 21.75 1.66 -15.65
N ILE A 19 21.71 0.94 -14.53
CA ILE A 19 20.44 0.51 -13.92
C ILE A 19 19.59 1.71 -13.50
N GLU A 20 20.24 2.77 -13.03
CA GLU A 20 19.61 4.02 -12.59
C GLU A 20 19.14 4.90 -13.76
N SER A 21 19.52 4.57 -15.01
CA SER A 21 19.11 5.33 -16.18
C SER A 21 17.74 4.89 -16.72
N ARG A 22 17.03 5.84 -17.30
CA ARG A 22 15.76 5.60 -17.98
C ARG A 22 15.99 4.98 -19.37
N PRO A 23 15.01 4.22 -19.92
CA PRO A 23 15.12 3.61 -21.24
C PRO A 23 15.33 4.59 -22.39
N ASP A 24 15.02 5.87 -22.20
CA ASP A 24 15.21 6.96 -23.17
C ASP A 24 16.64 7.54 -23.15
N GLY A 25 17.56 6.98 -22.35
CA GLY A 25 18.94 7.44 -22.23
C GLY A 25 19.13 8.66 -21.33
N LEU A 26 18.13 9.00 -20.51
CA LEU A 26 18.23 10.01 -19.47
C LEU A 26 18.70 9.41 -18.15
N LEU A 27 19.63 10.07 -17.47
CA LEU A 27 19.98 9.78 -16.08
C LEU A 27 19.61 10.96 -15.20
N ASP A 28 18.57 10.75 -14.37
CA ASP A 28 18.20 11.69 -13.32
C ASP A 28 19.13 11.51 -12.11
N PRO A 29 19.81 12.56 -11.63
CA PRO A 29 20.80 12.42 -10.54
C PRO A 29 20.24 11.83 -9.24
N GLU A 30 18.93 11.93 -9.02
CA GLU A 30 18.25 11.31 -7.88
C GLU A 30 18.32 9.78 -7.91
N ALA A 31 18.17 9.17 -9.09
CA ALA A 31 18.28 7.73 -9.24
C ALA A 31 19.69 7.22 -8.89
N ALA A 32 20.71 8.04 -9.17
CA ALA A 32 22.12 7.74 -8.88
C ALA A 32 22.58 8.24 -7.49
N ARG A 33 21.66 8.55 -6.57
CA ARG A 33 21.99 9.10 -5.24
C ARG A 33 22.97 8.24 -4.45
N TYR A 34 22.75 6.93 -4.48
CA TYR A 34 23.48 5.96 -3.66
C TYR A 34 24.48 5.16 -4.48
N ASN A 35 24.11 4.79 -5.70
CA ASN A 35 24.88 3.91 -6.57
C ASN A 35 24.82 4.42 -8.00
N LEU A 36 25.84 4.07 -8.78
CA LEU A 36 25.82 4.13 -10.23
C LEU A 36 26.24 2.76 -10.74
N THR A 37 25.24 1.97 -11.14
CA THR A 37 25.38 0.54 -11.34
C THR A 37 25.46 0.23 -12.83
N VAL A 38 26.60 -0.34 -13.21
CA VAL A 38 26.88 -0.79 -14.57
C VAL A 38 26.49 -2.26 -14.69
N LYS A 39 25.65 -2.57 -15.68
CA LYS A 39 25.26 -3.93 -16.04
C LYS A 39 25.73 -4.25 -17.46
N ILE A 40 26.50 -5.32 -17.59
CA ILE A 40 27.09 -5.79 -18.84
C ILE A 40 26.64 -7.23 -19.09
N ASP A 41 26.19 -7.49 -20.31
CA ASP A 41 25.58 -8.77 -20.68
C ASP A 41 26.01 -9.19 -22.09
N PHE A 42 27.00 -10.08 -22.18
CA PHE A 42 27.45 -10.71 -23.43
C PHE A 42 28.01 -12.12 -23.17
N ASP A 43 28.32 -12.89 -24.21
CA ASP A 43 28.90 -14.23 -24.08
C ASP A 43 30.41 -14.17 -23.78
N TRP A 44 30.78 -13.95 -22.51
CA TRP A 44 32.19 -13.95 -22.06
C TRP A 44 32.72 -15.35 -21.71
N GLN A 45 34.05 -15.47 -21.73
CA GLN A 45 34.80 -16.67 -21.40
C GLN A 45 35.47 -16.55 -20.02
N ALA A 46 35.87 -17.70 -19.44
CA ALA A 46 36.50 -17.77 -18.12
C ALA A 46 37.82 -16.96 -18.01
N GLY A 47 38.50 -16.69 -19.13
CA GLY A 47 39.71 -15.87 -19.18
C GLY A 47 39.50 -14.39 -19.51
N ASP A 48 38.26 -13.96 -19.75
CA ASP A 48 37.98 -12.59 -20.18
C ASP A 48 38.11 -11.61 -19.02
N SER A 49 38.58 -10.41 -19.36
CA SER A 49 38.57 -9.25 -18.47
C SER A 49 38.11 -8.02 -19.22
N LEU A 50 37.63 -6.99 -18.51
CA LEU A 50 37.18 -5.74 -19.13
C LEU A 50 37.61 -4.49 -18.36
N THR A 51 37.57 -3.35 -19.04
CA THR A 51 37.55 -2.02 -18.42
C THR A 51 36.24 -1.33 -18.77
N ILE A 52 35.72 -0.50 -17.87
CA ILE A 52 34.55 0.36 -18.09
C ILE A 52 35.05 1.77 -18.27
N THR A 53 34.61 2.45 -19.33
CA THR A 53 34.97 3.84 -19.60
C THR A 53 33.73 4.71 -19.59
N TRP A 54 33.73 5.72 -18.72
CA TRP A 54 32.79 6.83 -18.69
C TRP A 54 33.50 8.06 -19.27
N ALA A 55 33.20 8.39 -20.52
CA ALA A 55 33.77 9.55 -21.19
C ALA A 55 32.83 10.75 -21.02
N GLY A 56 33.20 11.66 -20.12
CA GLY A 56 32.46 12.88 -19.81
C GLY A 56 33.36 14.12 -19.82
N THR A 57 33.09 15.07 -18.93
CA THR A 57 33.93 16.25 -18.74
C THR A 57 35.37 15.82 -18.36
N PRO A 58 36.42 16.43 -18.96
CA PRO A 58 37.80 16.09 -18.63
C PRO A 58 38.11 16.19 -17.13
N GLY A 59 38.97 15.29 -16.64
CA GLY A 59 39.32 15.21 -15.22
C GLY A 59 38.24 14.44 -14.43
N PRO A 60 37.69 15.01 -13.35
CA PRO A 60 36.81 14.27 -12.42
C PRO A 60 35.45 13.87 -13.00
N GLY A 61 35.09 14.38 -14.18
CA GLY A 61 33.90 13.95 -14.92
C GLY A 61 34.13 12.77 -15.87
N SER A 62 35.33 12.21 -15.92
CA SER A 62 35.64 11.04 -16.72
C SER A 62 36.27 9.96 -15.86
N TYR A 63 36.01 8.70 -16.19
CA TYR A 63 36.50 7.56 -15.43
C TYR A 63 36.82 6.39 -16.34
N THR A 64 37.89 5.70 -16.02
CA THR A 64 38.18 4.38 -16.57
C THR A 64 38.48 3.45 -15.41
N SER A 65 37.74 2.34 -15.33
CA SER A 65 37.96 1.36 -14.28
C SER A 65 39.32 0.68 -14.43
N PRO A 66 39.88 0.11 -13.35
CA PRO A 66 40.88 -0.94 -13.46
C PRO A 66 40.38 -2.08 -14.34
N ARG A 67 41.29 -2.93 -14.79
CA ARG A 67 40.93 -4.15 -15.51
C ARG A 67 40.28 -5.16 -14.56
N ILE A 68 39.07 -5.59 -14.87
CA ILE A 68 38.24 -6.47 -14.05
C ILE A 68 38.18 -7.87 -14.70
N PRO A 69 38.64 -8.95 -14.03
CA PRO A 69 38.47 -10.31 -14.54
C PRO A 69 37.01 -10.76 -14.36
N ILE A 70 36.28 -10.98 -15.45
CA ILE A 70 34.83 -11.29 -15.42
C ILE A 70 34.52 -12.78 -15.50
N GLY A 71 35.49 -13.60 -15.86
CA GLY A 71 35.29 -15.03 -16.14
C GLY A 71 34.78 -15.88 -14.96
N GLY A 72 34.92 -15.40 -13.72
CA GLY A 72 34.39 -16.05 -12.52
C GLY A 72 33.03 -15.52 -12.03
N PHE A 73 32.47 -14.51 -12.69
CA PHE A 73 31.21 -13.88 -12.27
C PHE A 73 30.00 -14.49 -12.98
N SER A 74 28.85 -14.46 -12.30
CA SER A 74 27.57 -14.84 -12.88
C SER A 74 27.11 -13.82 -13.93
N ARG A 75 26.39 -14.31 -14.95
CA ARG A 75 25.78 -13.47 -15.97
C ARG A 75 24.37 -13.01 -15.59
N PRO A 76 24.02 -11.72 -15.74
CA PRO A 76 24.82 -10.58 -16.23
C PRO A 76 25.80 -10.02 -15.19
N PHE A 77 26.92 -9.45 -15.65
CA PHE A 77 27.96 -8.88 -14.78
C PHE A 77 27.49 -7.50 -14.30
N GLN A 78 27.56 -7.28 -12.98
CA GLN A 78 27.17 -6.02 -12.36
C GLN A 78 28.28 -5.50 -11.46
N THR A 79 28.54 -4.21 -11.54
CA THR A 79 29.48 -3.51 -10.66
C THR A 79 29.06 -2.06 -10.46
N HIS A 80 29.59 -1.43 -9.42
CA HIS A 80 29.38 -0.01 -9.15
C HIS A 80 30.59 0.81 -9.64
N ILE A 81 30.30 1.97 -10.21
CA ILE A 81 31.29 3.02 -10.48
C ILE A 81 30.94 4.25 -9.63
N ASP A 82 31.87 5.20 -9.53
CA ASP A 82 31.69 6.38 -8.69
C ASP A 82 30.50 7.22 -9.17
N ASN A 83 29.47 7.36 -8.34
CA ASN A 83 28.28 8.13 -8.68
C ASN A 83 28.55 9.65 -8.72
N LEU A 84 29.70 10.12 -8.24
CA LEU A 84 30.14 11.51 -8.41
C LEU A 84 30.32 11.91 -9.86
N LEU A 85 30.53 10.94 -10.76
CA LEU A 85 30.60 11.18 -12.21
C LEU A 85 29.36 11.90 -12.73
N VAL A 86 28.20 11.70 -12.11
CA VAL A 86 26.94 12.36 -12.46
C VAL A 86 27.03 13.88 -12.25
N VAL A 87 27.57 14.32 -11.10
CA VAL A 87 27.63 15.73 -10.71
C VAL A 87 28.55 16.55 -11.63
N PHE A 88 29.64 15.94 -12.11
CA PHE A 88 30.59 16.57 -13.02
C PHE A 88 30.11 16.65 -14.48
N ASN A 89 28.93 16.08 -14.77
CA ASN A 89 28.39 15.96 -16.12
C ASN A 89 26.94 16.44 -16.24
N PHE A 90 26.43 17.24 -15.30
CA PHE A 90 25.10 17.85 -15.41
C PHE A 90 24.92 18.61 -16.74
N GLU A 91 23.73 18.43 -17.33
CA GLU A 91 23.30 19.00 -18.62
C GLU A 91 24.18 18.58 -19.81
N ARG A 92 24.89 17.46 -19.69
CA ARG A 92 25.78 16.93 -20.73
C ARG A 92 25.45 15.48 -21.04
N THR A 93 25.77 15.09 -22.28
CA THR A 93 25.79 13.69 -22.68
C THR A 93 27.18 13.11 -22.43
N VAL A 94 27.23 12.02 -21.68
CA VAL A 94 28.43 11.19 -21.52
C VAL A 94 28.32 9.96 -22.41
N ILE A 95 29.46 9.42 -22.83
CA ILE A 95 29.51 8.16 -23.57
C ILE A 95 30.09 7.08 -22.65
N VAL A 96 29.33 6.02 -22.41
CA VAL A 96 29.78 4.90 -21.59
C VAL A 96 30.03 3.68 -22.48
N THR A 97 31.21 3.09 -22.34
CA THR A 97 31.63 1.89 -23.08
C THR A 97 32.32 0.90 -22.14
N TYR A 98 32.46 -0.36 -22.58
CA TYR A 98 33.40 -1.28 -21.99
C TYR A 98 34.35 -1.85 -23.05
N THR A 99 35.59 -2.12 -22.67
CA THR A 99 36.60 -2.74 -23.54
C THR A 99 36.96 -4.11 -23.00
N VAL A 100 36.80 -5.15 -23.82
CA VAL A 100 37.06 -6.55 -23.47
C VAL A 100 38.46 -6.95 -23.92
N TYR A 101 39.16 -7.69 -23.06
CA TYR A 101 40.46 -8.27 -23.29
C TYR A 101 40.35 -9.79 -23.21
N ARG A 102 40.61 -10.47 -24.34
CA ARG A 102 40.51 -11.93 -24.48
C ARG A 102 41.84 -12.52 -24.94
N GLY A 103 42.53 -13.22 -24.05
CA GLY A 103 43.83 -13.83 -24.37
C GLY A 103 44.84 -12.82 -24.93
N SER A 104 45.42 -13.14 -26.09
CA SER A 104 46.35 -12.28 -26.83
C SER A 104 45.71 -11.48 -27.97
N GLU A 105 44.39 -11.56 -28.14
CA GLU A 105 43.69 -10.83 -29.19
C GLU A 105 43.68 -9.31 -28.91
N PRO A 106 43.60 -8.47 -29.96
CA PRO A 106 43.43 -7.02 -29.79
C PRO A 106 42.19 -6.70 -28.93
N PRO A 107 42.27 -5.70 -28.03
CA PRO A 107 41.12 -5.31 -27.21
C PRO A 107 39.97 -4.78 -28.06
N VAL A 108 38.74 -5.18 -27.73
CA VAL A 108 37.53 -4.80 -28.48
C VAL A 108 36.63 -3.95 -27.61
N THR A 109 36.19 -2.80 -28.11
CA THR A 109 35.29 -1.89 -27.40
C THR A 109 33.85 -2.14 -27.81
N SER A 110 32.95 -2.12 -26.84
CA SER A 110 31.51 -2.28 -27.03
C SER A 110 30.90 -1.17 -27.88
N GLN A 111 29.67 -1.38 -28.32
CA GLN A 111 28.83 -0.28 -28.77
C GLN A 111 28.67 0.77 -27.64
N PRO A 112 28.62 2.07 -27.98
CA PRO A 112 28.51 3.14 -26.99
C PRO A 112 27.09 3.26 -26.42
N LEU A 113 26.99 3.50 -25.11
CA LEU A 113 25.78 4.01 -24.47
C LEU A 113 25.88 5.52 -24.31
N PRO A 114 25.17 6.33 -25.12
CA PRO A 114 25.01 7.76 -24.84
C PRO A 114 24.04 7.94 -23.67
N LEU A 115 24.44 8.74 -22.67
CA LEU A 115 23.63 9.02 -21.50
C LEU A 115 23.60 10.51 -21.22
N TYR A 116 22.42 11.13 -21.31
CA TYR A 116 22.23 12.55 -20.99
C TYR A 116 21.88 12.72 -19.51
N ILE A 117 22.66 13.52 -18.80
CA ILE A 117 22.52 13.71 -17.36
C ILE A 117 21.80 15.02 -17.10
N THR A 118 20.68 14.96 -16.40
CA THR A 118 19.88 16.14 -16.07
C THR A 118 20.47 16.89 -14.86
N ARG A 119 20.00 18.12 -14.61
CA ARG A 119 20.23 18.78 -13.31
C ARG A 119 19.31 18.18 -12.25
N ILE A 120 19.68 18.35 -10.98
CA ILE A 120 18.76 18.08 -9.88
C ILE A 120 17.60 19.08 -9.96
N ASN A 121 16.37 18.56 -9.96
CA ASN A 121 15.18 19.40 -9.84
C ASN A 121 15.22 20.16 -8.51
N GLN A 122 15.08 21.49 -8.54
CA GLN A 122 15.12 22.33 -7.34
C GLN A 122 14.06 21.94 -6.29
N LEU A 123 12.96 21.33 -6.71
CA LEU A 123 11.91 20.84 -5.80
C LEU A 123 12.33 19.61 -5.01
N ASN A 124 13.31 18.84 -5.50
CA ASN A 124 13.85 17.65 -4.83
C ASN A 124 14.96 18.03 -3.85
N LEU A 125 15.30 19.33 -3.75
CA LEU A 125 16.28 19.87 -2.84
C LEU A 125 15.59 20.59 -1.66
N PRO A 126 16.15 20.50 -0.43
CA PRO A 126 15.58 21.16 0.75
C PRO A 126 15.65 22.68 0.62
N ARG A 127 14.66 23.41 1.14
CA ARG A 127 14.70 24.89 1.14
C ARG A 127 15.40 25.40 2.40
N PRO A 128 16.20 26.48 2.32
CA PRO A 128 16.70 27.14 3.51
C PRO A 128 15.53 27.72 4.31
N PHE A 129 15.67 27.82 5.63
CA PHE A 129 14.63 28.41 6.48
C PHE A 129 15.19 29.15 7.69
N ILE A 130 14.34 29.97 8.30
CA ILE A 130 14.61 30.67 9.56
C ILE A 130 13.77 29.95 10.62
N ARG A 131 14.39 29.40 11.66
CA ARG A 131 13.67 28.59 12.66
C ARG A 131 12.55 29.37 13.37
N GLN A 132 12.76 30.67 13.55
CA GLN A 132 11.83 31.58 14.23
C GLN A 132 10.64 32.03 13.35
N ALA A 133 10.59 31.63 12.08
CA ALA A 133 9.38 31.78 11.30
C ALA A 133 8.30 30.78 11.76
N ASP A 134 7.05 31.07 11.44
CA ASP A 134 5.90 30.26 11.84
C ASP A 134 6.10 28.78 11.48
N ASN A 135 5.50 27.88 12.27
CA ASN A 135 5.60 26.43 12.09
C ASN A 135 7.07 25.92 12.02
N ASP A 136 7.92 26.32 12.98
CA ASP A 136 9.36 26.00 13.05
C ASP A 136 10.11 26.26 11.73
N GLY A 137 9.78 27.39 11.10
CA GLY A 137 10.36 27.84 9.84
C GLY A 137 9.74 27.27 8.57
N GLN A 138 8.64 26.51 8.66
CA GLN A 138 7.92 26.00 7.49
C GLN A 138 6.80 26.92 7.01
N GLY A 139 6.32 27.82 7.87
CA GLY A 139 5.26 28.77 7.60
C GLY A 139 5.67 29.92 6.68
N SER A 140 4.70 30.76 6.34
CA SER A 140 4.90 31.90 5.44
C SER A 140 5.20 33.22 6.15
N GLU A 141 5.10 33.29 7.47
CA GLU A 141 5.26 34.52 8.24
C GLU A 141 6.51 34.45 9.13
N LEU A 142 7.23 35.58 9.22
CA LEU A 142 8.37 35.76 10.11
C LEU A 142 8.17 37.02 10.93
N ASN A 143 7.86 36.85 12.22
CA ASN A 143 7.80 37.97 13.15
C ASN A 143 9.17 38.27 13.73
N VAL A 144 9.69 39.47 13.43
CA VAL A 144 11.03 39.92 13.86
C VAL A 144 10.98 40.94 14.98
N SER A 145 9.79 41.41 15.37
CA SER A 145 9.60 42.54 16.30
C SER A 145 10.24 42.32 17.66
N SER A 146 10.22 41.10 18.18
CA SER A 146 10.78 40.72 19.49
C SER A 146 12.07 39.89 19.40
N LEU A 147 12.60 39.64 18.21
CA LEU A 147 13.79 38.79 18.04
C LEU A 147 15.07 39.56 18.37
N SER A 148 15.94 38.98 19.19
CA SER A 148 17.33 39.44 19.34
C SER A 148 18.24 38.81 18.27
N GLU A 149 18.01 37.53 18.00
CA GLU A 149 18.71 36.73 17.00
C GLU A 149 17.74 35.85 16.20
N PHE A 150 18.20 35.35 15.06
CA PHE A 150 17.52 34.35 14.26
C PHE A 150 18.50 33.29 13.77
N THR A 151 18.00 32.08 13.58
CA THR A 151 18.78 30.91 13.18
C THR A 151 18.48 30.59 11.72
N LEU A 152 19.48 30.75 10.85
CA LEU A 152 19.42 30.26 9.48
C LEU A 152 19.78 28.78 9.46
N ARG A 153 18.99 27.98 8.75
CA ARG A 153 19.22 26.54 8.64
C ARG A 153 19.00 26.02 7.22
N ILE A 154 19.85 25.09 6.82
CA ILE A 154 19.67 24.27 5.62
C ILE A 154 19.91 22.81 6.00
N ASN A 155 18.98 21.93 5.60
CA ASN A 155 19.12 20.50 5.82
C ASN A 155 19.99 19.87 4.72
N ALA A 156 20.53 18.69 4.98
CA ALA A 156 21.33 17.94 4.03
C ALA A 156 20.58 17.68 2.72
N TRP A 157 21.32 17.75 1.61
CA TRP A 157 20.77 17.67 0.27
C TRP A 157 21.38 16.54 -0.54
N LEU A 158 20.70 16.22 -1.64
CA LEU A 158 21.11 15.20 -2.59
C LEU A 158 22.52 15.50 -3.16
N LEU A 159 23.40 14.49 -3.15
CA LEU A 159 24.78 14.58 -3.66
C LEU A 159 25.66 15.64 -2.96
N GLY A 160 25.29 16.07 -1.76
CA GLY A 160 26.16 16.88 -0.91
C GLY A 160 27.33 16.07 -0.38
N ARG A 161 28.55 16.59 -0.52
CA ARG A 161 29.78 15.96 -0.03
C ARG A 161 30.64 16.93 0.77
N ARG A 162 31.47 16.37 1.65
CA ARG A 162 32.50 17.13 2.36
C ARG A 162 33.31 18.00 1.39
N GLY A 163 33.48 19.26 1.73
CA GLY A 163 34.18 20.26 0.93
C GLY A 163 33.34 20.93 -0.16
N ASN A 164 32.07 20.57 -0.36
CA ASN A 164 31.21 21.36 -1.24
C ASN A 164 30.97 22.75 -0.63
N PRO A 165 31.33 23.85 -1.31
CA PRO A 165 30.98 25.18 -0.86
C PRO A 165 29.49 25.45 -1.03
N PHE A 166 28.95 26.32 -0.20
CA PHE A 166 27.57 26.79 -0.34
C PHE A 166 27.42 28.26 0.02
N TRP A 167 26.34 28.87 -0.48
CA TRP A 167 26.05 30.28 -0.31
C TRP A 167 24.59 30.49 0.07
N LEU A 168 24.34 31.50 0.89
CA LEU A 168 22.99 31.94 1.26
C LEU A 168 22.93 33.46 1.27
N LYS A 169 21.93 33.98 0.57
CA LYS A 169 21.63 35.41 0.48
C LYS A 169 20.19 35.67 0.86
N LEU A 170 19.95 36.73 1.62
CA LEU A 170 18.63 37.24 1.94
C LEU A 170 18.38 38.52 1.13
N LYS A 171 17.19 38.62 0.54
CA LYS A 171 16.72 39.80 -0.19
C LYS A 171 15.36 40.24 0.33
N GLY A 172 15.16 41.52 0.58
CA GLY A 172 13.88 42.07 1.02
C GLY A 172 13.76 43.56 0.72
N THR A 173 12.83 44.24 1.38
CA THR A 173 12.62 45.69 1.23
C THR A 173 12.65 46.34 2.61
N ASN A 174 13.48 47.37 2.77
CA ASN A 174 13.56 48.17 4.00
C ASN A 174 12.32 49.06 4.16
N ALA A 175 12.06 49.52 5.38
CA ALA A 175 10.93 50.41 5.67
C ALA A 175 10.95 51.74 4.89
N ASP A 176 12.12 52.20 4.42
CA ASP A 176 12.30 53.38 3.58
C ASP A 176 12.09 53.10 2.07
N GLY A 177 11.76 51.85 1.70
CA GLY A 177 11.55 51.41 0.33
C GLY A 177 12.83 51.00 -0.42
N SER A 178 14.02 51.08 0.20
CA SER A 178 15.26 50.60 -0.40
C SER A 178 15.37 49.08 -0.39
N ASP A 179 16.14 48.51 -1.33
CA ASP A 179 16.41 47.07 -1.38
C ASP A 179 17.28 46.66 -0.19
N PHE A 180 16.83 45.65 0.56
CA PHE A 180 17.66 44.94 1.52
C PHE A 180 18.33 43.75 0.84
N GLU A 181 19.65 43.66 0.97
CA GLU A 181 20.42 42.55 0.42
C GLU A 181 21.59 42.22 1.34
N ALA A 182 21.67 40.99 1.82
CA ALA A 182 22.72 40.54 2.72
C ALA A 182 23.15 39.11 2.44
N THR A 183 24.46 38.89 2.35
CA THR A 183 25.08 37.56 2.25
C THR A 183 25.39 37.05 3.64
N TYR A 184 24.89 35.86 3.97
CA TYR A 184 25.07 35.24 5.28
C TYR A 184 26.04 34.07 5.23
N TRP A 185 25.99 33.28 4.16
CA TRP A 185 26.93 32.18 3.92
C TRP A 185 27.62 32.35 2.57
N GLN A 186 28.92 32.08 2.53
CA GLN A 186 29.74 32.15 1.32
C GLN A 186 30.99 31.27 1.38
N ALA A 187 31.46 30.82 0.22
CA ALA A 187 32.79 30.24 0.08
C ALA A 187 33.90 31.30 0.26
N PRO A 188 35.08 30.93 0.80
CA PRO A 188 35.51 29.59 1.19
C PRO A 188 35.07 29.17 2.60
N ASP A 189 34.44 30.07 3.36
CA ASP A 189 34.17 29.87 4.80
C ASP A 189 33.07 28.84 5.06
N ASN A 190 32.07 28.77 4.17
CA ASN A 190 30.94 27.86 4.29
C ASN A 190 31.08 26.69 3.31
N VAL A 191 31.45 25.53 3.87
CA VAL A 191 31.56 24.25 3.15
C VAL A 191 30.86 23.16 3.94
N VAL A 192 30.37 22.13 3.25
CA VAL A 192 29.90 20.91 3.91
C VAL A 192 31.09 20.29 4.64
N ASP A 193 31.03 20.20 5.96
CA ASP A 193 32.08 19.63 6.80
C ASP A 193 31.61 18.33 7.46
N ASP A 194 32.41 17.81 8.39
CA ASP A 194 32.08 16.56 9.08
C ASP A 194 30.88 16.73 10.03
N GLU A 195 30.66 17.94 10.56
CA GLU A 195 29.55 18.28 11.44
C GLU A 195 28.23 18.32 10.66
N PHE A 196 28.22 18.99 9.50
CA PHE A 196 27.13 18.99 8.55
C PHE A 196 26.68 17.56 8.22
N ASN A 197 27.62 16.69 7.85
CA ASN A 197 27.31 15.31 7.46
C ASN A 197 26.82 14.47 8.65
N ARG A 198 27.33 14.73 9.85
CA ARG A 198 26.94 14.03 11.08
C ARG A 198 25.51 14.37 11.50
N PHE A 199 25.15 15.64 11.49
CA PHE A 199 23.85 16.09 11.97
C PHE A 199 22.78 16.15 10.87
N GLY A 200 23.20 16.14 9.60
CA GLY A 200 22.30 16.23 8.46
C GLY A 200 21.74 17.63 8.24
N PHE A 201 22.39 18.67 8.79
CA PHE A 201 22.04 20.07 8.59
C PHE A 201 23.22 20.99 8.94
N PHE A 202 23.13 22.23 8.47
CA PHE A 202 23.95 23.35 8.92
C PHE A 202 23.05 24.45 9.43
N GLU A 203 23.42 25.03 10.58
CA GLU A 203 22.72 26.18 11.13
C GLU A 203 23.69 27.18 11.76
N GLN A 204 23.29 28.45 11.71
CA GLN A 204 24.08 29.54 12.27
C GLN A 204 23.14 30.65 12.75
N ASN A 205 23.45 31.19 13.93
CA ASN A 205 22.71 32.30 14.52
C ASN A 205 23.25 33.64 14.04
N PHE A 206 22.34 34.59 13.79
CA PHE A 206 22.66 35.94 13.38
C PHE A 206 21.82 36.98 14.13
N PRO A 207 22.33 38.21 14.34
CA PRO A 207 21.55 39.28 14.95
C PRO A 207 20.31 39.65 14.12
N ALA A 208 19.14 39.81 14.76
CA ALA A 208 17.88 40.13 14.08
C ALA A 208 17.72 41.61 13.70
N ALA A 209 18.61 42.49 14.19
CA ALA A 209 18.55 43.94 13.96
C ALA A 209 18.42 44.37 12.48
N PRO A 210 19.07 43.72 11.50
CA PRO A 210 18.86 44.05 10.08
C PRO A 210 17.44 43.71 9.60
N LEU A 211 16.87 42.57 10.04
CA LEU A 211 15.53 42.14 9.62
C LEU A 211 14.43 43.02 10.24
N GLN A 212 14.67 43.59 11.42
CA GLN A 212 13.76 44.55 12.07
C GLN A 212 13.59 45.86 11.32
N ARG A 213 14.51 46.20 10.41
CA ARG A 213 14.43 47.41 9.57
C ARG A 213 13.63 47.19 8.29
N LEU A 214 13.21 45.95 8.03
CA LEU A 214 12.39 45.61 6.87
C LEU A 214 11.01 46.24 6.98
N GLN A 215 10.40 46.51 5.83
CA GLN A 215 9.05 47.03 5.75
C GLN A 215 8.07 45.97 6.27
N ASN A 216 7.13 46.36 7.13
CA ASN A 216 6.10 45.47 7.61
C ASN A 216 5.29 44.90 6.44
N ARG A 217 5.04 43.58 6.46
CA ARG A 217 4.39 42.78 5.42
C ARG A 217 5.13 42.73 4.07
N SER A 218 6.39 43.12 4.01
CA SER A 218 7.24 42.91 2.83
C SER A 218 7.71 41.46 2.72
N VAL A 219 8.12 41.07 1.51
CA VAL A 219 8.65 39.73 1.25
C VAL A 219 10.15 39.70 1.56
N LEU A 220 10.56 38.76 2.40
CA LEU A 220 11.95 38.36 2.60
C LEU A 220 12.20 37.03 1.89
N SER A 221 13.07 37.04 0.89
CA SER A 221 13.44 35.90 0.07
C SER A 221 14.82 35.37 0.46
N LEU A 222 14.92 34.07 0.69
CA LEU A 222 16.16 33.34 0.94
C LEU A 222 16.57 32.60 -0.33
N SER A 223 17.74 32.94 -0.86
CA SER A 223 18.34 32.31 -2.03
C SER A 223 19.56 31.51 -1.61
N PHE A 224 19.49 30.18 -1.77
CA PHE A 224 20.56 29.25 -1.44
C PHE A 224 21.09 28.54 -2.69
N MET A 225 22.39 28.28 -2.72
CA MET A 225 23.05 27.53 -3.78
C MET A 225 24.25 26.75 -3.26
N ALA A 226 24.59 25.62 -3.88
CA ALA A 226 25.71 24.77 -3.48
C ALA A 226 26.58 24.35 -4.67
N GLY A 227 27.90 24.41 -4.50
CA GLY A 227 28.90 24.00 -5.49
C GLY A 227 29.10 22.50 -5.46
N LEU A 228 28.15 21.73 -6.01
CA LEU A 228 28.18 20.25 -5.97
C LEU A 228 29.43 19.66 -6.63
N GLN A 229 29.99 20.34 -7.63
CA GLN A 229 31.26 19.98 -8.28
C GLN A 229 32.51 20.35 -7.46
N GLY A 230 32.35 21.00 -6.30
CA GLY A 230 33.45 21.48 -5.45
C GLY A 230 34.05 22.82 -5.90
N SER A 231 33.53 23.42 -6.98
CA SER A 231 33.93 24.76 -7.42
C SER A 231 33.45 25.82 -6.42
N GLN A 232 34.33 26.78 -6.10
CA GLN A 232 34.00 27.97 -5.32
C GLN A 232 33.41 29.10 -6.18
N ASP A 233 33.22 28.89 -7.47
CA ASP A 233 32.54 29.85 -8.36
C ASP A 233 31.01 29.72 -8.21
N PRO A 234 30.30 30.76 -7.71
CA PRO A 234 28.85 30.75 -7.58
C PRO A 234 28.12 30.52 -8.90
N LEU A 235 28.70 30.88 -10.06
CA LEU A 235 28.07 30.66 -11.37
C LEU A 235 27.99 29.19 -11.76
N LEU A 236 28.83 28.34 -11.16
CA LEU A 236 28.84 26.90 -11.36
C LEU A 236 28.06 26.14 -10.27
N SER A 237 27.41 26.86 -9.36
CA SER A 237 26.64 26.28 -8.29
C SER A 237 25.27 25.77 -8.75
N GLN A 238 24.73 24.80 -8.00
CA GLN A 238 23.36 24.34 -8.13
C GLN A 238 22.46 25.25 -7.28
N PRO A 239 21.54 26.02 -7.88
CA PRO A 239 20.55 26.79 -7.13
C PRO A 239 19.49 25.88 -6.52
N PHE A 240 18.98 26.30 -5.37
CA PHE A 240 17.88 25.65 -4.65
C PHE A 240 16.64 26.53 -4.76
N ALA A 241 15.46 25.94 -4.56
CA ALA A 241 14.23 26.71 -4.55
C ALA A 241 14.25 27.76 -3.43
N HIS A 242 13.83 28.99 -3.76
CA HIS A 242 13.76 30.07 -2.78
C HIS A 242 12.74 29.77 -1.67
N ARG A 243 13.00 30.31 -0.48
CA ARG A 243 12.01 30.41 0.60
C ARG A 243 11.63 31.88 0.78
N ASN A 244 10.34 32.16 0.84
CA ASN A 244 9.83 33.51 1.01
C ASN A 244 9.04 33.60 2.33
N TYR A 245 9.25 34.66 3.10
CA TYR A 245 8.46 35.01 4.27
C TYR A 245 7.83 36.39 4.12
N ILE A 246 6.64 36.56 4.69
CA ILE A 246 6.04 37.87 4.97
C ILE A 246 6.59 38.32 6.31
N VAL A 247 7.35 39.42 6.32
CA VAL A 247 7.99 39.93 7.53
C VAL A 247 6.99 40.74 8.36
N LEU A 248 6.88 40.45 9.65
CA LEU A 248 6.09 41.21 10.60
C LEU A 248 7.02 42.00 11.52
N THR A 249 7.00 43.32 11.41
CA THR A 249 7.83 44.24 12.23
C THR A 249 7.03 44.99 13.30
N GLY A 250 5.73 44.74 13.42
CA GLY A 250 4.85 45.27 14.47
C GLY A 250 4.22 44.17 15.35
N ALA A 251 3.62 44.57 16.47
CA ALA A 251 2.86 43.65 17.33
C ALA A 251 1.70 43.00 16.55
N PRO A 252 1.42 41.70 16.75
CA PRO A 252 0.34 41.02 16.04
C PRO A 252 -1.00 41.70 16.37
N SER A 253 -1.69 42.21 15.34
CA SER A 253 -3.00 42.86 15.44
C SER A 253 -4.05 41.99 14.76
N GLY A 254 -4.45 40.93 15.46
CA GLY A 254 -5.49 40.00 15.01
C GLY A 254 -5.58 38.78 15.91
N PRO A 255 -6.68 38.02 15.84
CA PRO A 255 -6.82 36.77 16.55
C PRO A 255 -5.80 35.73 16.04
N ARG A 256 -5.32 34.85 16.91
CA ARG A 256 -4.30 33.83 16.62
C ARG A 256 -4.76 32.48 17.13
N ILE A 257 -4.47 31.40 16.39
CA ILE A 257 -4.55 30.03 16.90
C ILE A 257 -3.18 29.64 17.46
N SER A 258 -3.11 29.33 18.75
CA SER A 258 -1.88 29.00 19.46
C SER A 258 -1.63 27.51 19.63
N SER A 259 -2.68 26.70 19.79
CA SER A 259 -2.57 25.25 19.93
C SER A 259 -3.84 24.55 19.49
N VAL A 260 -3.67 23.28 19.10
CA VAL A 260 -4.77 22.34 18.86
C VAL A 260 -4.47 21.08 19.65
N THR A 261 -5.43 20.59 20.44
CA THR A 261 -5.25 19.36 21.23
C THR A 261 -6.29 18.31 20.87
N ASP A 262 -5.89 17.04 21.02
CA ASP A 262 -6.81 15.91 21.00
C ASP A 262 -7.65 15.84 22.30
N PRO A 263 -8.70 14.98 22.35
CA PRO A 263 -9.54 14.80 23.53
C PRO A 263 -8.81 14.22 24.76
N ASP A 264 -7.65 13.61 24.58
CA ASP A 264 -6.82 13.08 25.66
C ASP A 264 -5.84 14.15 26.21
N GLY A 265 -5.86 15.36 25.63
CA GLY A 265 -5.01 16.48 26.01
C GLY A 265 -3.64 16.51 25.32
N GLY A 266 -3.40 15.62 24.35
CA GLY A 266 -2.20 15.61 23.52
C GLY A 266 -2.20 16.74 22.50
N GLU A 267 -1.05 17.38 22.29
CA GLU A 267 -0.91 18.45 21.28
C GLU A 267 -0.85 17.88 19.86
N ILE A 268 -1.65 18.45 18.94
CA ILE A 268 -1.65 18.16 17.51
C ILE A 268 -0.94 19.31 16.80
N LEU A 269 0.31 19.10 16.40
CA LEU A 269 1.12 20.10 15.71
C LEU A 269 0.51 20.53 14.36
N ASN A 270 0.82 21.73 13.90
CA ASN A 270 0.32 22.24 12.62
C ASN A 270 0.86 21.41 11.45
N GLY A 271 -0.06 20.86 10.64
CA GLY A 271 0.20 19.93 9.56
C GLY A 271 0.31 18.45 10.00
N ALA A 272 0.10 18.15 11.28
CA ALA A 272 0.16 16.78 11.78
C ALA A 272 -1.13 15.99 11.51
N ASP A 273 -0.97 14.68 11.58
CA ASP A 273 -2.06 13.72 11.51
C ASP A 273 -2.71 13.56 12.89
N THR A 274 -4.03 13.34 12.91
CA THR A 274 -4.78 12.96 14.12
C THR A 274 -5.76 11.84 13.81
N ARG A 275 -6.00 10.96 14.78
CA ARG A 275 -7.04 9.91 14.70
C ARG A 275 -8.40 10.36 15.24
N TYR A 276 -8.48 11.56 15.81
CA TYR A 276 -9.69 12.06 16.48
C TYR A 276 -10.49 12.94 15.53
N SER A 277 -11.80 12.71 15.46
CA SER A 277 -12.77 13.58 14.77
C SER A 277 -13.24 14.75 15.66
N THR A 278 -12.60 14.95 16.81
CA THR A 278 -12.87 16.04 17.75
C THR A 278 -11.55 16.61 18.22
N VAL A 279 -11.40 17.93 18.17
CA VAL A 279 -10.19 18.64 18.62
C VAL A 279 -10.56 19.92 19.35
N THR A 280 -9.69 20.37 20.25
CA THR A 280 -9.85 21.66 20.94
C THR A 280 -8.84 22.65 20.37
N LEU A 281 -9.34 23.73 19.77
CA LEU A 281 -8.55 24.87 19.30
C LEU A 281 -8.41 25.87 20.45
N SER A 282 -7.21 26.38 20.69
CA SER A 282 -6.95 27.46 21.64
C SER A 282 -6.17 28.59 20.98
N GLY A 283 -6.39 29.81 21.44
CA GLY A 283 -5.75 30.99 20.85
C GLY A 283 -5.90 32.26 21.66
N SER A 284 -5.45 33.36 21.07
CA SER A 284 -5.60 34.71 21.63
C SER A 284 -6.34 35.63 20.67
N ALA A 285 -7.08 36.60 21.21
CA ALA A 285 -7.80 37.60 20.44
C ALA A 285 -8.16 38.82 21.31
N SER A 286 -8.46 39.95 20.69
CA SER A 286 -8.91 41.16 21.38
C SER A 286 -10.41 41.14 21.74
N ASP A 287 -11.19 40.36 20.99
CA ASP A 287 -12.63 40.20 21.17
C ASP A 287 -13.06 38.85 20.57
N THR A 288 -14.31 38.47 20.81
CA THR A 288 -15.00 37.27 20.32
C THR A 288 -14.59 36.91 18.90
N VAL A 289 -14.25 35.64 18.68
CA VAL A 289 -13.79 35.13 17.38
C VAL A 289 -14.84 34.27 16.70
N ALA A 290 -14.93 34.35 15.38
CA ALA A 290 -15.62 33.37 14.55
C ALA A 290 -14.61 32.35 14.03
N VAL A 291 -14.92 31.07 14.21
CA VAL A 291 -14.07 29.92 13.86
C VAL A 291 -14.54 29.30 12.54
N PHE A 292 -13.58 28.95 11.69
CA PHE A 292 -13.81 28.38 10.37
C PHE A 292 -13.01 27.09 10.18
N ASP A 293 -13.55 26.18 9.40
CA ASP A 293 -12.83 25.05 8.78
C ASP A 293 -12.95 25.18 7.26
N GLY A 294 -11.82 25.52 6.62
CA GLY A 294 -11.80 25.98 5.24
C GLY A 294 -12.71 27.21 5.05
N ALA A 295 -13.69 27.12 4.14
CA ALA A 295 -14.66 28.18 3.89
C ALA A 295 -15.90 28.09 4.80
N THR A 296 -16.07 27.01 5.54
CA THR A 296 -17.26 26.74 6.36
C THR A 296 -17.09 27.40 7.73
N ARG A 297 -18.05 28.24 8.12
CA ARG A 297 -18.11 28.78 9.48
C ARG A 297 -18.62 27.68 10.41
N LEU A 298 -17.87 27.40 11.48
CA LEU A 298 -18.28 26.46 12.52
C LEU A 298 -19.17 27.18 13.54
N ASP A 299 -18.60 28.09 14.32
CA ASP A 299 -19.35 28.93 15.28
C ASP A 299 -18.51 30.13 15.80
N THR A 300 -18.90 30.76 16.89
CA THR A 300 -18.10 31.73 17.66
C THR A 300 -17.51 31.17 18.95
N ALA A 301 -16.37 31.71 19.36
CA ALA A 301 -15.78 31.47 20.68
C ALA A 301 -15.56 32.80 21.42
N ASP A 302 -15.99 32.84 22.68
CA ASP A 302 -15.80 33.98 23.57
C ASP A 302 -14.34 34.11 24.00
N VAL A 303 -13.93 35.36 24.24
CA VAL A 303 -12.60 35.69 24.75
C VAL A 303 -12.68 35.99 26.24
N VAL A 304 -11.86 35.29 27.02
CA VAL A 304 -11.67 35.52 28.45
C VAL A 304 -10.19 35.82 28.69
N ASP A 305 -9.91 36.99 29.27
CA ASP A 305 -8.55 37.48 29.54
C ASP A 305 -7.61 37.42 28.31
N GLY A 306 -8.16 37.74 27.13
CA GLY A 306 -7.43 37.76 25.86
C GLY A 306 -7.21 36.38 25.22
N ASN A 307 -7.74 35.30 25.82
CA ASN A 307 -7.65 33.94 25.30
C ASN A 307 -9.03 33.39 24.93
N TRP A 308 -9.07 32.49 23.95
CA TRP A 308 -10.28 31.79 23.53
C TRP A 308 -10.02 30.29 23.37
N GLN A 309 -11.07 29.49 23.51
CA GLN A 309 -11.06 28.06 23.20
C GLN A 309 -12.32 27.68 22.42
N TYR A 310 -12.18 26.71 21.52
CA TYR A 310 -13.28 26.17 20.72
C TYR A 310 -13.12 24.67 20.52
N VAL A 311 -14.16 23.89 20.79
CA VAL A 311 -14.18 22.44 20.54
C VAL A 311 -14.83 22.18 19.18
N ALA A 312 -14.04 21.75 18.20
CA ALA A 312 -14.54 21.33 16.90
C ALA A 312 -14.89 19.85 16.94
N THR A 313 -16.14 19.49 16.62
CA THR A 313 -16.65 18.11 16.59
C THR A 313 -16.99 17.68 15.17
N ASP A 314 -17.24 16.38 14.99
CA ASP A 314 -17.74 15.79 13.74
C ASP A 314 -16.85 16.05 12.51
N LEU A 315 -15.53 16.15 12.72
CA LEU A 315 -14.57 16.31 11.63
C LEU A 315 -14.51 15.05 10.76
N THR A 316 -14.64 15.24 9.45
CA THR A 316 -14.59 14.15 8.47
C THR A 316 -13.16 13.65 8.24
N PRO A 317 -12.93 12.41 7.78
CA PRO A 317 -11.61 12.00 7.33
C PRO A 317 -11.07 12.90 6.21
N GLY A 318 -9.82 13.33 6.33
CA GLY A 318 -9.14 14.19 5.37
C GLY A 318 -8.53 15.44 5.99
N SER A 319 -8.11 16.38 5.13
CA SER A 319 -7.46 17.61 5.56
C SER A 319 -8.48 18.64 6.04
N HIS A 320 -8.22 19.22 7.21
CA HIS A 320 -8.94 20.35 7.78
C HIS A 320 -7.99 21.53 7.91
N GLU A 321 -8.52 22.75 7.72
CA GLU A 321 -7.75 23.99 7.86
C GLU A 321 -8.54 24.97 8.73
N PHE A 322 -8.14 25.11 9.99
CA PHE A 322 -8.79 26.01 10.91
C PHE A 322 -8.26 27.43 10.78
N THR A 323 -9.16 28.39 10.71
CA THR A 323 -8.84 29.82 10.80
C THR A 323 -9.84 30.53 11.71
N VAL A 324 -9.43 31.66 12.29
CA VAL A 324 -10.32 32.52 13.07
C VAL A 324 -10.24 33.98 12.60
N ARG A 325 -11.34 34.72 12.80
CA ARG A 325 -11.42 36.18 12.61
C ARG A 325 -12.25 36.79 13.75
N LEU A 326 -12.16 38.10 13.99
CA LEU A 326 -13.07 38.72 14.95
C LEU A 326 -14.51 38.61 14.45
N ALA A 327 -15.44 38.35 15.37
CA ALA A 327 -16.84 38.06 15.05
C ALA A 327 -17.55 39.27 14.40
N ASP A 328 -17.10 40.48 14.71
CA ASP A 328 -17.56 41.74 14.11
C ASP A 328 -17.04 41.97 12.67
N GLY A 329 -16.16 41.08 12.18
CA GLY A 329 -15.55 41.15 10.85
C GLY A 329 -14.39 42.13 10.75
N SER A 330 -13.94 42.73 11.86
CA SER A 330 -12.75 43.58 11.90
C SER A 330 -11.46 42.75 11.99
N GLY A 331 -10.32 43.39 11.72
CA GLY A 331 -9.01 42.76 11.84
C GLY A 331 -8.63 41.79 10.70
N SER A 332 -7.45 41.19 10.85
CA SER A 332 -6.96 40.16 9.92
C SER A 332 -7.44 38.76 10.33
N VAL A 333 -7.49 37.84 9.38
CA VAL A 333 -7.64 36.40 9.67
C VAL A 333 -6.39 35.88 10.37
N SER A 334 -6.54 34.90 11.26
CA SER A 334 -5.43 34.25 11.97
C SER A 334 -4.50 33.46 11.05
N ASN A 335 -3.40 32.97 11.62
CA ASN A 335 -2.65 31.86 11.06
C ASN A 335 -3.57 30.64 10.83
N PRO A 336 -3.42 29.91 9.71
CA PRO A 336 -4.11 28.66 9.51
C PRO A 336 -3.47 27.56 10.37
N TRP A 337 -4.31 26.74 11.01
CA TRP A 337 -3.88 25.50 11.65
C TRP A 337 -4.43 24.31 10.87
N ARG A 338 -3.55 23.60 10.19
CA ARG A 338 -3.91 22.44 9.40
C ARG A 338 -3.78 21.19 10.23
N ILE A 339 -4.72 20.29 10.11
CA ILE A 339 -4.60 18.92 10.57
C ILE A 339 -5.08 17.99 9.47
N ASN A 340 -4.63 16.74 9.49
CA ASN A 340 -5.21 15.70 8.66
C ASN A 340 -5.84 14.68 9.59
N VAL A 341 -7.18 14.63 9.59
CA VAL A 341 -7.91 13.60 10.30
C VAL A 341 -7.74 12.31 9.50
N LEU A 342 -6.90 11.43 10.01
CA LEU A 342 -6.68 10.13 9.40
C LEU A 342 -8.03 9.43 9.31
N MET A 343 -8.31 8.88 8.13
CA MET A 343 -9.30 7.82 8.02
C MET A 343 -8.83 6.74 8.99
N GLN A 344 -9.56 6.56 10.09
CA GLN A 344 -9.30 5.47 11.01
C GLN A 344 -9.39 4.20 10.16
N SER A 345 -8.23 3.61 9.86
CA SER A 345 -8.09 2.46 8.98
C SER A 345 -8.81 1.31 9.66
N SER A 346 -10.10 1.22 9.37
CA SER A 346 -11.00 0.23 9.91
C SER A 346 -10.79 -1.03 9.10
N VAL A 347 -9.66 -1.69 9.30
CA VAL A 347 -9.38 -2.93 8.59
C VAL A 347 -10.15 -4.02 9.31
N LEU A 348 -11.37 -4.26 8.85
CA LEU A 348 -12.06 -5.51 9.08
C LEU A 348 -11.41 -6.56 8.16
N THR A 349 -10.91 -7.64 8.73
CA THR A 349 -10.40 -8.79 7.98
C THR A 349 -11.08 -10.08 8.40
N ILE A 350 -11.08 -11.08 7.51
CA ILE A 350 -11.51 -12.43 7.85
C ILE A 350 -10.29 -13.34 7.83
N VAL A 351 -10.02 -14.03 8.95
CA VAL A 351 -8.86 -14.92 9.11
C VAL A 351 -8.81 -16.00 8.03
N GLU A 352 -9.97 -16.53 7.67
CA GLU A 352 -10.13 -17.59 6.69
C GLU A 352 -10.06 -17.09 5.23
N ALA A 353 -10.06 -15.78 4.98
CA ALA A 353 -9.99 -15.15 3.65
C ALA A 353 -8.68 -14.35 3.48
N PRO A 354 -7.53 -15.00 3.22
CA PRO A 354 -6.27 -14.30 3.03
C PRO A 354 -6.38 -13.31 1.86
N GLY A 355 -5.99 -12.06 2.11
CA GLY A 355 -6.11 -10.96 1.14
C GLY A 355 -7.47 -10.27 1.12
N ASN A 356 -8.44 -10.68 1.95
CA ASN A 356 -9.74 -10.01 2.15
C ASN A 356 -10.57 -9.81 0.87
N ILE A 357 -10.39 -10.68 -0.12
CA ILE A 357 -11.10 -10.61 -1.40
C ILE A 357 -11.83 -11.93 -1.66
N ASN A 358 -11.12 -13.05 -1.53
CA ASN A 358 -11.65 -14.38 -1.81
C ASN A 358 -11.65 -15.22 -0.53
N LEU A 359 -12.80 -15.84 -0.24
CA LEU A 359 -12.93 -16.83 0.83
C LEU A 359 -13.05 -18.22 0.20
N ASP A 360 -12.03 -19.06 0.42
CA ASP A 360 -12.13 -20.50 0.14
C ASP A 360 -13.04 -21.14 1.20
N PRO A 361 -14.19 -21.72 0.82
CA PRO A 361 -15.09 -22.35 1.78
C PRO A 361 -14.42 -23.43 2.62
N LEU A 362 -13.37 -24.09 2.12
CA LEU A 362 -12.68 -25.15 2.85
C LEU A 362 -11.90 -24.63 4.06
N ARG A 363 -11.50 -23.35 4.06
CA ARG A 363 -10.83 -22.72 5.20
C ARG A 363 -11.79 -22.40 6.33
N ALA A 364 -13.10 -22.34 6.04
CA ALA A 364 -14.12 -21.92 6.97
C ALA A 364 -15.10 -23.04 7.36
N ILE A 365 -14.67 -24.31 7.35
CA ILE A 365 -15.51 -25.45 7.74
C ILE A 365 -15.79 -25.45 9.26
N THR A 366 -14.77 -25.13 10.06
CA THR A 366 -14.81 -25.20 11.52
C THR A 366 -14.90 -23.82 12.17
N THR A 367 -14.26 -22.82 11.58
CA THR A 367 -14.19 -21.46 12.11
C THR A 367 -14.51 -20.44 11.03
N LEU A 368 -15.05 -19.31 11.44
CA LEU A 368 -15.10 -18.08 10.65
C LEU A 368 -14.85 -16.94 11.62
N THR A 369 -13.81 -16.13 11.39
CA THR A 369 -13.34 -15.19 12.40
C THR A 369 -13.11 -13.81 11.79
N ALA A 370 -13.80 -12.81 12.32
CA ALA A 370 -13.55 -11.41 12.01
C ALA A 370 -12.45 -10.86 12.94
N LEU A 371 -11.45 -10.20 12.35
CA LEU A 371 -10.47 -9.40 13.07
C LEU A 371 -10.74 -7.92 12.81
N LEU A 372 -10.80 -7.15 13.88
CA LEU A 372 -10.98 -5.70 13.82
C LEU A 372 -9.70 -5.05 14.34
N TYR A 373 -9.03 -4.31 13.45
CA TYR A 373 -7.83 -3.54 13.75
C TYR A 373 -8.23 -2.10 14.06
N LEU A 374 -8.89 -1.91 15.21
CA LEU A 374 -9.43 -0.62 15.64
C LEU A 374 -8.82 -0.19 16.97
N ASP A 375 -8.62 1.11 17.11
CA ASP A 375 -8.24 1.74 18.36
C ASP A 375 -9.49 2.18 19.15
N LEU A 376 -10.17 1.18 19.72
CA LEU A 376 -11.35 1.38 20.56
C LEU A 376 -10.97 1.46 22.04
N GLN A 377 -11.78 2.12 22.85
CA GLN A 377 -11.66 2.04 24.31
C GLN A 377 -12.09 0.65 24.78
N PRO A 378 -11.53 0.11 25.89
CA PRO A 378 -11.88 -1.23 26.35
C PRO A 378 -13.37 -1.47 26.60
N THR A 379 -14.12 -0.41 26.94
CA THR A 379 -15.55 -0.43 27.22
C THR A 379 -16.43 -0.16 25.98
N ASP A 380 -15.84 0.12 24.81
CA ASP A 380 -16.62 0.33 23.58
C ASP A 380 -17.31 -1.00 23.21
N MET A 381 -18.60 -0.95 22.85
CA MET A 381 -19.36 -2.13 22.46
C MET A 381 -19.30 -2.32 20.95
N VAL A 382 -18.96 -3.52 20.49
CA VAL A 382 -18.69 -3.84 19.08
C VAL A 382 -19.55 -5.02 18.62
N SER A 383 -20.15 -4.94 17.43
CA SER A 383 -20.84 -6.05 16.79
C SER A 383 -20.44 -6.21 15.34
N VAL A 384 -20.51 -7.44 14.80
CA VAL A 384 -20.21 -7.73 13.39
C VAL A 384 -21.46 -8.26 12.71
N THR A 385 -21.74 -7.75 11.53
CA THR A 385 -22.86 -8.17 10.69
C THR A 385 -22.34 -8.81 9.42
N VAL A 386 -22.81 -10.02 9.14
CA VAL A 386 -22.66 -10.71 7.87
C VAL A 386 -23.98 -10.63 7.12
N THR A 387 -23.94 -10.12 5.90
CA THR A 387 -25.09 -9.98 5.01
C THR A 387 -24.85 -10.84 3.78
N ALA A 388 -25.74 -11.82 3.57
CA ALA A 388 -25.75 -12.62 2.35
C ALA A 388 -26.27 -11.82 1.16
N ALA A 389 -25.94 -12.27 -0.06
CA ALA A 389 -26.45 -11.69 -1.30
C ALA A 389 -27.98 -11.77 -1.40
N ASP A 390 -28.58 -10.82 -2.12
CA ASP A 390 -30.02 -10.77 -2.36
C ASP A 390 -30.58 -12.10 -2.90
N GLY A 391 -31.78 -12.46 -2.46
CA GLY A 391 -32.41 -13.74 -2.79
C GLY A 391 -31.90 -14.94 -1.97
N THR A 392 -30.91 -14.77 -1.11
CA THR A 392 -30.49 -15.80 -0.14
C THR A 392 -31.45 -15.82 1.06
N LEU A 393 -31.67 -17.01 1.65
CA LEU A 393 -32.51 -17.14 2.84
C LEU A 393 -31.96 -16.29 4.01
N PRO A 394 -32.82 -15.75 4.90
CA PRO A 394 -32.38 -14.95 6.04
C PRO A 394 -31.34 -15.63 6.94
N ALA A 395 -31.35 -16.97 6.98
CA ALA A 395 -30.37 -17.77 7.72
C ALA A 395 -28.92 -17.63 7.21
N GLY A 396 -28.71 -17.09 6.01
CA GLY A 396 -27.40 -16.75 5.44
C GLY A 396 -26.82 -15.43 5.97
N SER A 397 -27.62 -14.61 6.65
CA SER A 397 -27.19 -13.37 7.30
C SER A 397 -27.19 -13.52 8.81
N HIS A 398 -26.34 -12.77 9.51
CA HIS A 398 -26.22 -12.82 10.96
C HIS A 398 -25.55 -11.58 11.52
N THR A 399 -26.08 -11.04 12.61
CA THR A 399 -25.43 -10.03 13.43
C THR A 399 -25.06 -10.63 14.78
N THR A 400 -23.81 -10.47 15.19
CA THR A 400 -23.36 -10.94 16.50
C THR A 400 -23.95 -10.09 17.61
N THR A 401 -24.10 -10.68 18.80
CA THR A 401 -24.36 -9.88 20.00
C THR A 401 -23.20 -8.90 20.24
N PRO A 402 -23.46 -7.64 20.63
CA PRO A 402 -22.40 -6.70 20.95
C PRO A 402 -21.49 -7.22 22.07
N VAL A 403 -20.18 -7.02 21.91
CA VAL A 403 -19.14 -7.40 22.89
C VAL A 403 -18.27 -6.19 23.23
N GLU A 404 -17.76 -6.13 24.46
CA GLU A 404 -16.78 -5.11 24.84
C GLU A 404 -15.48 -5.31 24.04
N ALA A 405 -14.91 -4.21 23.52
CA ALA A 405 -13.68 -4.22 22.73
C ALA A 405 -12.47 -4.74 23.54
N GLY A 406 -12.50 -4.56 24.86
CA GLY A 406 -11.43 -4.97 25.77
C GLY A 406 -10.07 -4.34 25.43
N THR A 407 -9.01 -4.85 26.05
CA THR A 407 -7.64 -4.34 25.89
C THR A 407 -6.80 -5.09 24.86
N THR A 408 -7.29 -6.23 24.35
CA THR A 408 -6.54 -7.08 23.42
C THR A 408 -6.78 -6.65 21.97
N ARG A 409 -5.70 -6.55 21.18
CA ARG A 409 -5.75 -6.20 19.75
C ARG A 409 -5.04 -7.26 18.89
N PRO A 410 -5.54 -7.57 17.67
CA PRO A 410 -6.83 -7.13 17.11
C PRO A 410 -8.02 -7.78 17.85
N ILE A 411 -9.18 -7.13 17.82
CA ILE A 411 -10.41 -7.67 18.43
C ILE A 411 -10.86 -8.86 17.59
N ARG A 412 -11.08 -10.01 18.22
CA ARG A 412 -11.47 -11.28 17.57
C ARG A 412 -12.95 -11.54 17.82
N ILE A 413 -13.74 -11.56 16.76
CA ILE A 413 -15.17 -11.84 16.83
C ILE A 413 -15.47 -13.13 16.04
N PRO A 414 -15.88 -14.22 16.72
CA PRO A 414 -16.25 -15.45 16.05
C PRO A 414 -17.60 -15.28 15.33
N LEU A 415 -17.65 -15.73 14.08
CA LEU A 415 -18.84 -15.76 13.23
C LEU A 415 -19.27 -17.22 13.01
N PRO A 416 -20.57 -17.50 12.85
CA PRO A 416 -21.05 -18.85 12.55
C PRO A 416 -20.52 -19.37 11.19
N PRO A 417 -19.77 -20.49 11.14
CA PRO A 417 -19.25 -21.05 9.88
C PRO A 417 -20.35 -21.41 8.87
N ARG A 418 -21.55 -21.74 9.37
CA ARG A 418 -22.73 -22.05 8.55
C ARG A 418 -23.10 -20.96 7.54
N LEU A 419 -22.71 -19.71 7.78
CA LEU A 419 -23.01 -18.59 6.89
C LEU A 419 -22.32 -18.73 5.54
N VAL A 420 -21.14 -19.39 5.52
CA VAL A 420 -20.38 -19.62 4.29
C VAL A 420 -21.18 -20.47 3.31
N ALA A 421 -21.86 -21.52 3.79
CA ALA A 421 -22.67 -22.43 2.97
C ALA A 421 -23.73 -21.71 2.12
N PHE A 422 -24.35 -20.67 2.67
CA PHE A 422 -25.38 -19.87 1.98
C PHE A 422 -24.81 -18.95 0.90
N SER A 423 -23.52 -18.63 1.01
CA SER A 423 -22.84 -17.65 0.17
C SER A 423 -21.88 -18.27 -0.84
N ILE A 424 -21.69 -19.59 -0.88
CA ILE A 424 -20.81 -20.26 -1.88
C ILE A 424 -21.21 -19.86 -3.30
N GLY A 425 -20.24 -19.39 -4.08
CA GLY A 425 -20.43 -18.88 -5.45
C GLY A 425 -21.06 -17.49 -5.52
N LYS A 426 -21.28 -16.82 -4.37
CA LYS A 426 -21.91 -15.50 -4.23
C LYS A 426 -20.95 -14.54 -3.50
N ILE A 427 -21.35 -13.27 -3.43
CA ILE A 427 -20.65 -12.24 -2.65
C ILE A 427 -21.28 -12.18 -1.25
N MET A 428 -20.45 -12.37 -0.22
CA MET A 428 -20.80 -12.13 1.18
C MET A 428 -20.30 -10.75 1.59
N GLN A 429 -21.12 -9.97 2.29
CA GLN A 429 -20.71 -8.69 2.88
C GLN A 429 -20.52 -8.84 4.38
N VAL A 430 -19.45 -8.26 4.92
CA VAL A 430 -19.18 -8.22 6.36
C VAL A 430 -18.93 -6.78 6.77
N SER A 431 -19.66 -6.28 7.76
CA SER A 431 -19.44 -4.96 8.35
C SER A 431 -19.38 -5.08 9.86
N PHE A 432 -18.83 -4.07 10.54
CA PHE A 432 -18.94 -3.97 11.99
C PHE A 432 -19.60 -2.65 12.39
N THR A 433 -20.13 -2.63 13.60
CA THR A 433 -20.60 -1.42 14.25
C THR A 433 -19.97 -1.31 15.63
N TYR A 434 -19.74 -0.09 16.10
CA TYR A 434 -19.34 0.13 17.48
C TYR A 434 -20.06 1.33 18.10
N THR A 435 -20.19 1.31 19.42
CA THR A 435 -20.82 2.38 20.22
C THR A 435 -19.90 2.72 21.39
N ARG A 436 -19.61 4.01 21.55
CA ARG A 436 -18.84 4.55 22.68
C ARG A 436 -19.79 5.21 23.68
N GLY A 437 -19.99 4.60 24.83
CA GLY A 437 -20.91 5.11 25.86
C GLY A 437 -22.32 5.35 25.28
N ALA A 438 -22.80 6.59 25.36
CA ALA A 438 -24.11 7.00 24.85
C ALA A 438 -24.05 7.66 23.44
N SER A 439 -22.89 7.68 22.79
CA SER A 439 -22.73 8.25 21.45
C SER A 439 -23.51 7.45 20.40
N ALA A 440 -23.77 8.08 19.25
CA ALA A 440 -24.37 7.40 18.11
C ALA A 440 -23.50 6.22 17.65
N GLN A 441 -24.18 5.16 17.19
CA GLN A 441 -23.51 3.98 16.65
C GLN A 441 -22.81 4.32 15.33
N VAL A 442 -21.54 3.95 15.23
CA VAL A 442 -20.74 4.10 14.01
C VAL A 442 -20.73 2.76 13.27
N THR A 443 -20.93 2.80 11.95
CA THR A 443 -20.94 1.61 11.08
C THR A 443 -19.79 1.67 10.09
N SER A 444 -19.11 0.55 9.89
CA SER A 444 -18.04 0.43 8.91
C SER A 444 -18.57 0.29 7.48
N GLU A 445 -17.74 0.66 6.51
CA GLU A 445 -17.94 0.19 5.14
C GLU A 445 -17.92 -1.35 5.08
N PRO A 446 -18.73 -1.96 4.20
CA PRO A 446 -18.81 -3.41 4.10
C PRO A 446 -17.60 -4.01 3.37
N LEU A 447 -16.92 -4.94 4.02
CA LEU A 447 -15.97 -5.84 3.38
C LEU A 447 -16.72 -6.82 2.47
N ARG A 448 -16.42 -6.79 1.17
CA ARG A 448 -17.02 -7.70 0.18
C ARG A 448 -16.09 -8.89 -0.07
N LEU A 449 -16.60 -10.09 0.17
CA LEU A 449 -15.87 -11.35 -0.01
C LEU A 449 -16.53 -12.19 -1.09
N ASN A 450 -15.76 -12.56 -2.11
CA ASN A 450 -16.15 -13.57 -3.08
C ASN A 450 -15.96 -14.94 -2.44
N VAL A 451 -17.07 -15.62 -2.12
CA VAL A 451 -16.98 -16.97 -1.58
C VAL A 451 -16.85 -17.93 -2.75
N LEU A 452 -15.69 -18.56 -2.86
CA LEU A 452 -15.33 -19.39 -4.02
C LEU A 452 -16.22 -20.64 -4.10
N PRO A 453 -16.44 -21.20 -5.30
CA PRO A 453 -17.08 -22.51 -5.43
C PRO A 453 -16.18 -23.60 -4.82
N ILE A 454 -16.80 -24.65 -4.26
CA ILE A 454 -16.07 -25.85 -3.83
C ILE A 454 -15.65 -26.62 -5.08
N SER A 455 -14.35 -26.93 -5.18
CA SER A 455 -13.84 -27.71 -6.30
C SER A 455 -14.44 -29.12 -6.33
N ARG A 456 -14.74 -29.62 -7.53
CA ARG A 456 -15.46 -30.88 -7.75
C ARG A 456 -14.72 -32.10 -7.20
N ASP A 457 -13.39 -32.06 -7.14
CA ASP A 457 -12.55 -33.12 -6.55
C ASP A 457 -12.70 -33.28 -5.04
N ARG A 458 -13.32 -32.31 -4.36
CA ARG A 458 -13.66 -32.37 -2.93
C ARG A 458 -15.10 -32.84 -2.69
N LEU A 459 -15.85 -33.11 -3.75
CA LEU A 459 -17.24 -33.52 -3.73
C LEU A 459 -17.37 -34.94 -4.28
N LEU A 460 -17.07 -35.92 -3.42
CA LEU A 460 -16.99 -37.33 -3.81
C LEU A 460 -18.36 -37.95 -4.06
N ALA A 461 -18.49 -38.62 -5.21
CA ALA A 461 -19.70 -39.36 -5.56
C ALA A 461 -19.96 -40.53 -4.59
N PRO A 462 -21.23 -40.87 -4.31
CA PRO A 462 -21.55 -42.09 -3.58
C PRO A 462 -21.04 -43.34 -4.31
N VAL A 463 -20.84 -44.42 -3.54
CA VAL A 463 -20.42 -45.73 -4.08
C VAL A 463 -21.48 -46.78 -3.84
N ILE A 464 -21.61 -47.74 -4.76
CA ILE A 464 -22.35 -48.97 -4.52
C ILE A 464 -21.39 -49.97 -3.86
N THR A 465 -21.69 -50.38 -2.63
CA THR A 465 -20.79 -51.22 -1.82
C THR A 465 -20.51 -52.59 -2.45
N GLN A 466 -21.47 -53.14 -3.21
CA GLN A 466 -21.34 -54.40 -3.93
C GLN A 466 -20.31 -54.36 -5.07
N ALA A 467 -19.89 -53.19 -5.53
CA ALA A 467 -18.80 -53.07 -6.51
C ALA A 467 -17.41 -53.35 -5.87
N ASN A 468 -17.34 -53.55 -4.55
CA ASN A 468 -16.13 -53.92 -3.80
C ASN A 468 -14.91 -53.01 -4.08
N GLY A 469 -15.16 -51.72 -4.28
CA GLY A 469 -14.12 -50.72 -4.56
C GLY A 469 -13.60 -50.72 -6.00
N THR A 470 -14.22 -51.48 -6.91
CA THR A 470 -13.90 -51.49 -8.34
C THR A 470 -14.89 -50.68 -9.15
N ASP A 471 -14.56 -50.38 -10.41
CA ASP A 471 -15.49 -49.74 -11.36
C ASP A 471 -16.40 -50.78 -12.07
N ILE A 472 -16.44 -52.02 -11.57
CA ILE A 472 -17.30 -53.08 -12.09
C ILE A 472 -18.38 -53.38 -11.06
N LEU A 473 -19.65 -53.31 -11.49
CA LEU A 473 -20.77 -53.74 -10.68
C LEU A 473 -21.26 -55.11 -11.16
N ASP A 474 -20.86 -56.16 -10.44
CA ASP A 474 -21.29 -57.54 -10.71
C ASP A 474 -22.67 -57.77 -10.08
N LEU A 475 -23.69 -57.95 -10.93
CA LEU A 475 -25.08 -58.06 -10.49
C LEU A 475 -25.34 -59.34 -9.68
N LYS A 476 -24.45 -60.34 -9.72
CA LYS A 476 -24.54 -61.52 -8.84
C LYS A 476 -24.43 -61.16 -7.36
N ASP A 477 -23.67 -60.09 -7.06
CA ASP A 477 -23.42 -59.61 -5.70
C ASP A 477 -24.55 -58.68 -5.21
N VAL A 478 -25.51 -58.36 -6.09
CA VAL A 478 -26.67 -57.48 -5.84
C VAL A 478 -27.93 -58.31 -5.61
N GLN A 479 -28.05 -58.95 -4.45
CA GLN A 479 -29.18 -59.84 -4.16
C GLN A 479 -30.48 -59.11 -3.77
N SER A 480 -30.39 -58.11 -2.89
CA SER A 480 -31.54 -57.34 -2.35
C SER A 480 -31.56 -55.87 -2.77
N GLY A 481 -30.65 -55.47 -3.64
CA GLY A 481 -30.48 -54.08 -4.12
C GLY A 481 -29.03 -53.61 -3.97
N GLY A 482 -28.68 -52.54 -4.69
CA GLY A 482 -27.37 -51.92 -4.59
C GLY A 482 -27.33 -51.00 -3.37
N ARG A 483 -26.61 -51.39 -2.32
CA ARG A 483 -26.47 -50.55 -1.13
C ARG A 483 -25.47 -49.45 -1.44
N MET A 484 -25.94 -48.21 -1.39
CA MET A 484 -25.07 -47.06 -1.57
C MET A 484 -24.40 -46.67 -0.26
N LEU A 485 -23.27 -46.00 -0.37
CA LEU A 485 -22.57 -45.37 0.74
C LEU A 485 -22.27 -43.92 0.37
N PHE A 486 -22.89 -43.02 1.12
CA PHE A 486 -22.60 -41.58 1.08
C PHE A 486 -21.75 -41.21 2.29
N GLY A 487 -20.73 -40.38 2.07
CA GLY A 487 -19.95 -39.75 3.13
C GLY A 487 -20.52 -38.38 3.53
N LEU A 488 -19.65 -37.56 4.11
CA LEU A 488 -19.88 -36.13 4.37
C LEU A 488 -19.21 -35.28 3.28
N TRP A 489 -19.67 -34.05 3.12
CA TRP A 489 -19.05 -33.03 2.27
C TRP A 489 -18.80 -31.74 3.05
N PRO A 490 -17.91 -30.85 2.56
CA PRO A 490 -17.70 -29.56 3.19
C PRO A 490 -19.03 -28.79 3.32
N HIS A 491 -19.28 -28.18 4.48
CA HIS A 491 -20.50 -27.45 4.78
C HIS A 491 -21.81 -28.26 4.76
N ILE A 492 -21.74 -29.58 4.93
CA ILE A 492 -22.94 -30.40 5.11
C ILE A 492 -23.77 -29.91 6.31
N SER A 493 -25.08 -29.76 6.12
CA SER A 493 -25.99 -29.31 7.16
C SER A 493 -27.37 -29.95 7.00
N VAL A 494 -28.07 -30.13 8.13
CA VAL A 494 -29.45 -30.63 8.13
C VAL A 494 -30.34 -29.71 7.27
N ASN A 495 -31.26 -30.33 6.55
CA ASN A 495 -32.20 -29.72 5.61
C ASN A 495 -31.56 -29.15 4.33
N GLN A 496 -30.36 -29.58 3.95
CA GLN A 496 -29.86 -29.32 2.60
C GLN A 496 -30.57 -30.25 1.59
N PRO A 497 -31.31 -29.71 0.60
CA PRO A 497 -31.94 -30.49 -0.47
C PRO A 497 -30.93 -31.31 -1.26
N VAL A 498 -31.27 -32.55 -1.60
CA VAL A 498 -30.39 -33.47 -2.36
C VAL A 498 -31.11 -34.11 -3.55
N TRP A 499 -30.37 -34.31 -4.64
CA TRP A 499 -30.81 -35.01 -5.84
C TRP A 499 -29.92 -36.20 -6.11
N LEU A 500 -30.54 -37.26 -6.61
CA LEU A 500 -29.84 -38.47 -7.00
C LEU A 500 -30.50 -39.05 -8.24
N ARG A 501 -29.74 -39.14 -9.33
CA ARG A 501 -30.15 -39.73 -10.60
C ARG A 501 -29.16 -40.82 -11.01
N PHE A 502 -29.69 -41.89 -11.58
CA PHE A 502 -28.95 -42.91 -12.27
C PHE A 502 -29.26 -42.82 -13.76
N GLU A 503 -28.23 -42.97 -14.60
CA GLU A 503 -28.38 -43.16 -16.03
C GLU A 503 -27.77 -44.50 -16.42
N GLY A 504 -28.55 -45.32 -17.10
CA GLY A 504 -28.16 -46.67 -17.49
C GLY A 504 -28.77 -47.06 -18.83
N GLN A 505 -28.46 -48.26 -19.28
CA GLN A 505 -28.98 -48.79 -20.53
C GLN A 505 -29.60 -50.17 -20.32
N SER A 506 -30.81 -50.35 -20.84
CA SER A 506 -31.55 -51.61 -20.89
C SER A 506 -31.71 -52.06 -22.34
N ASP A 507 -32.18 -53.30 -22.55
CA ASP A 507 -32.46 -53.85 -23.89
C ASP A 507 -33.50 -53.02 -24.68
N LEU A 508 -34.26 -52.16 -23.99
CA LEU A 508 -35.27 -51.28 -24.58
C LEU A 508 -34.75 -49.84 -24.84
N GLY A 509 -33.47 -49.56 -24.54
CA GLY A 509 -32.85 -48.24 -24.65
C GLY A 509 -32.50 -47.63 -23.29
N GLN A 510 -32.51 -46.29 -23.21
CA GLN A 510 -32.14 -45.52 -22.01
C GLN A 510 -32.98 -45.95 -20.79
N HIS A 511 -32.32 -46.23 -19.68
CA HIS A 511 -32.91 -46.77 -18.46
C HIS A 511 -32.51 -45.92 -17.24
N ASP A 512 -33.04 -44.70 -17.19
CA ASP A 512 -32.73 -43.74 -16.13
C ASP A 512 -33.64 -43.91 -14.92
N LEU A 513 -33.11 -43.59 -13.74
CA LEU A 513 -33.86 -43.57 -12.49
C LEU A 513 -33.59 -42.29 -11.71
N GLN A 514 -34.62 -41.46 -11.55
CA GLN A 514 -34.62 -40.38 -10.58
C GLN A 514 -34.97 -40.93 -9.21
N MET A 515 -33.98 -41.14 -8.35
CA MET A 515 -34.19 -41.72 -7.02
C MET A 515 -34.56 -40.65 -6.00
N TRP A 516 -33.88 -39.50 -5.99
CA TRP A 516 -34.15 -38.40 -5.07
C TRP A 516 -34.39 -37.10 -5.80
N ILE A 517 -35.37 -36.33 -5.33
CA ILE A 517 -35.65 -34.96 -5.76
C ILE A 517 -35.55 -34.04 -4.54
N GLY A 518 -34.90 -32.88 -4.68
CA GLY A 518 -34.59 -32.05 -3.52
C GLY A 518 -35.79 -31.38 -2.83
N THR A 519 -36.97 -31.38 -3.44
CA THR A 519 -38.21 -30.91 -2.78
C THR A 519 -38.74 -31.89 -1.74
N SER A 520 -38.36 -33.17 -1.80
CA SER A 520 -38.80 -34.21 -0.86
C SER A 520 -37.64 -34.91 -0.14
N HIS A 521 -36.40 -34.68 -0.57
CA HIS A 521 -35.21 -35.30 0.01
C HIS A 521 -34.22 -34.25 0.45
N ALA A 522 -33.80 -34.36 1.71
CA ALA A 522 -32.80 -33.48 2.29
C ALA A 522 -31.91 -34.25 3.27
N VAL A 523 -30.75 -33.66 3.57
CA VAL A 523 -29.86 -34.16 4.63
C VAL A 523 -30.60 -34.16 5.95
N HIS A 524 -30.69 -35.33 6.58
CA HIS A 524 -31.34 -35.51 7.87
C HIS A 524 -30.28 -35.68 8.97
N ARG A 525 -30.68 -35.47 10.23
CA ARG A 525 -29.74 -35.39 11.37
C ARG A 525 -28.88 -36.64 11.54
N SER A 526 -29.45 -37.83 11.36
CA SER A 526 -28.69 -39.08 11.55
C SER A 526 -27.61 -39.32 10.49
N TRP A 527 -27.72 -38.76 9.29
CA TRP A 527 -26.65 -38.81 8.29
C TRP A 527 -25.39 -38.13 8.82
N ILE A 528 -25.55 -36.94 9.41
CA ILE A 528 -24.43 -36.18 9.96
C ILE A 528 -23.84 -36.87 11.19
N THR A 529 -24.68 -37.33 12.13
CA THR A 529 -24.16 -37.96 13.37
C THR A 529 -23.50 -39.30 13.12
N ASN A 530 -23.93 -40.05 12.11
CA ASN A 530 -23.35 -41.35 11.75
C ASN A 530 -22.18 -41.21 10.76
N SER A 531 -21.89 -40.00 10.30
CA SER A 531 -20.89 -39.69 9.26
C SER A 531 -21.10 -40.43 7.93
N ALA A 532 -22.26 -41.05 7.73
CA ALA A 532 -22.60 -41.82 6.55
C ALA A 532 -24.11 -42.00 6.39
N TYR A 533 -24.55 -42.22 5.16
CA TYR A 533 -25.90 -42.64 4.85
C TYR A 533 -25.88 -43.77 3.81
N SER A 534 -26.71 -44.78 4.02
CA SER A 534 -26.69 -46.01 3.22
C SER A 534 -28.08 -46.45 2.73
N PRO A 535 -28.68 -45.69 1.79
CA PRO A 535 -29.88 -46.11 1.10
C PRO A 535 -29.59 -47.24 0.09
N SER A 536 -30.62 -47.95 -0.34
CA SER A 536 -30.49 -48.98 -1.38
C SER A 536 -31.20 -48.58 -2.66
N VAL A 537 -30.54 -48.74 -3.80
CA VAL A 537 -31.19 -48.73 -5.12
C VAL A 537 -31.82 -50.11 -5.37
N SER A 538 -33.02 -50.12 -5.97
CA SER A 538 -33.81 -51.33 -6.18
C SER A 538 -33.06 -52.35 -7.05
N ALA A 539 -33.10 -53.63 -6.65
CA ALA A 539 -32.59 -54.72 -7.46
C ALA A 539 -33.34 -54.85 -8.80
N ASN A 540 -34.62 -54.49 -8.84
CA ASN A 540 -35.43 -54.57 -10.06
C ASN A 540 -34.94 -53.58 -11.13
N TYR A 541 -34.48 -52.40 -10.71
CA TYR A 541 -33.87 -51.44 -11.62
C TYR A 541 -32.53 -51.97 -12.14
N LEU A 542 -31.64 -52.39 -11.24
CA LEU A 542 -30.29 -52.82 -11.60
C LEU A 542 -30.25 -54.07 -12.50
N ARG A 543 -31.19 -55.00 -12.34
CA ARG A 543 -31.28 -56.24 -13.14
C ARG A 543 -31.70 -56.00 -14.60
N LEU A 544 -32.29 -54.85 -14.91
CA LEU A 544 -32.69 -54.51 -16.28
C LEU A 544 -31.55 -53.85 -17.07
N LEU A 545 -30.38 -53.64 -16.45
CA LEU A 545 -29.21 -53.09 -17.12
C LEU A 545 -28.49 -54.18 -17.92
N ILE A 546 -28.07 -53.85 -19.15
CA ILE A 546 -27.39 -54.80 -20.04
C ILE A 546 -25.96 -55.07 -19.57
N ASP A 547 -25.49 -56.30 -19.73
CA ASP A 547 -24.07 -56.66 -19.58
C ASP A 547 -23.15 -55.74 -20.42
N GLY A 548 -22.04 -55.30 -19.84
CA GLY A 548 -21.07 -54.41 -20.47
C GLY A 548 -21.51 -52.94 -20.62
N SER A 549 -22.76 -52.60 -20.28
CA SER A 549 -23.24 -51.21 -20.30
C SER A 549 -22.65 -50.36 -19.16
N ARG A 550 -22.74 -49.03 -19.30
CA ARG A 550 -22.32 -48.08 -18.26
C ARG A 550 -23.53 -47.66 -17.41
N LEU A 551 -23.30 -47.58 -16.10
CA LEU A 551 -24.20 -46.96 -15.12
C LEU A 551 -23.53 -45.72 -14.55
N PHE A 552 -24.13 -44.55 -14.77
CA PHE A 552 -23.68 -43.28 -14.22
C PHE A 552 -24.54 -42.89 -13.01
N ILE A 553 -23.89 -42.40 -11.95
CA ILE A 553 -24.56 -41.88 -10.76
C ILE A 553 -24.25 -40.39 -10.64
N TYR A 554 -25.31 -39.59 -10.65
CA TYR A 554 -25.28 -38.15 -10.49
C TYR A 554 -25.87 -37.77 -9.14
N PHE A 555 -25.07 -37.09 -8.32
CA PHE A 555 -25.49 -36.58 -7.02
C PHE A 555 -25.24 -35.07 -6.94
N SER A 556 -26.19 -34.32 -6.39
CA SER A 556 -26.05 -32.88 -6.16
C SER A 556 -26.80 -32.41 -4.92
N VAL A 557 -26.40 -31.26 -4.39
CA VAL A 557 -26.95 -30.68 -3.16
C VAL A 557 -27.10 -29.15 -3.27
N ASN A 558 -28.16 -28.58 -2.71
CA ASN A 558 -28.23 -27.13 -2.48
C ASN A 558 -27.69 -26.79 -1.09
N LEU A 559 -26.49 -26.21 -1.04
CA LEU A 559 -25.80 -25.87 0.20
C LEU A 559 -26.50 -24.74 0.99
N ASP A 560 -27.19 -23.85 0.28
CA ASP A 560 -27.97 -22.73 0.82
C ASP A 560 -29.38 -23.11 1.27
N LYS A 561 -29.72 -24.41 1.23
CA LYS A 561 -31.00 -24.97 1.67
C LYS A 561 -32.23 -24.55 0.85
N VAL A 562 -32.03 -23.92 -0.31
CA VAL A 562 -33.11 -23.60 -1.24
C VAL A 562 -33.17 -24.69 -2.30
N ALA A 563 -34.30 -25.40 -2.40
CA ALA A 563 -34.39 -26.49 -3.37
C ALA A 563 -34.45 -25.95 -4.81
N ASN A 564 -33.35 -26.04 -5.55
CA ASN A 564 -33.30 -25.62 -6.94
C ASN A 564 -32.21 -26.42 -7.70
N PRO A 565 -32.61 -27.29 -8.65
CA PRO A 565 -31.67 -28.15 -9.36
C PRO A 565 -30.64 -27.36 -10.20
N ASP A 566 -30.97 -26.17 -10.68
CA ASP A 566 -30.08 -25.36 -11.54
C ASP A 566 -28.93 -24.71 -10.77
N THR A 567 -29.08 -24.57 -9.45
CA THR A 567 -28.08 -23.99 -8.55
C THR A 567 -27.45 -25.03 -7.63
N ALA A 568 -27.83 -26.31 -7.79
CA ALA A 568 -27.33 -27.39 -6.97
C ALA A 568 -25.85 -27.64 -7.25
N THR A 569 -25.07 -27.77 -6.19
CA THR A 569 -23.65 -28.11 -6.24
C THR A 569 -23.50 -29.58 -6.66
N VAL A 570 -22.90 -29.81 -7.83
CA VAL A 570 -22.78 -31.13 -8.46
C VAL A 570 -21.51 -31.85 -8.00
N PHE A 571 -21.67 -33.10 -7.57
CA PHE A 571 -20.56 -33.95 -7.15
C PHE A 571 -19.86 -34.58 -8.37
N GLN A 572 -18.76 -35.27 -8.13
CA GLN A 572 -18.20 -36.17 -9.14
C GLN A 572 -19.27 -37.13 -9.64
N THR A 573 -19.14 -37.54 -10.90
CA THR A 573 -19.97 -38.62 -11.47
C THR A 573 -19.29 -39.94 -11.13
N ARG A 574 -20.03 -40.89 -10.53
CA ARG A 574 -19.55 -42.27 -10.40
C ARG A 574 -19.99 -43.05 -11.64
N GLU A 575 -19.10 -43.88 -12.14
CA GLU A 575 -19.34 -44.73 -13.29
C GLU A 575 -19.05 -46.19 -12.91
N TYR A 576 -19.94 -47.09 -13.32
CA TYR A 576 -19.74 -48.53 -13.22
C TYR A 576 -19.96 -49.18 -14.57
N THR A 577 -19.15 -50.19 -14.89
CA THR A 577 -19.42 -51.14 -15.97
C THR A 577 -20.23 -52.30 -15.38
N ILE A 578 -21.41 -52.55 -15.95
CA ILE A 578 -22.31 -53.61 -15.50
C ILE A 578 -21.78 -54.97 -15.95
N ARG A 579 -21.73 -55.92 -15.02
CA ARG A 579 -21.58 -57.33 -15.34
C ARG A 579 -22.86 -58.05 -14.95
N ALA A 580 -23.68 -58.39 -15.93
CA ALA A 580 -24.88 -59.15 -15.70
C ALA A 580 -24.54 -60.64 -15.53
N VAL A 581 -25.36 -61.35 -14.76
CA VAL A 581 -25.27 -62.82 -14.71
C VAL A 581 -25.94 -63.36 -15.97
N PRO A 582 -25.35 -64.32 -16.69
CA PRO A 582 -26.01 -65.01 -17.80
C PRO A 582 -27.37 -65.60 -17.43
#